data_AF-A0A9E1VP75-F1
#
_entry.id   AF-A0A9E1VP75-F1
#
_cell.length_a   1.000
_cell.length_b   1.000
_cell.length_c   1.000
_cell.angle_alpha   90.00
_cell.angle_beta   90.00
_cell.angle_gamma   90.00
#
_symmetry.space_group_name_H-M   'P 1'
#
loop_
_entity.id
_entity.type
_entity.pdbx_description
1 polymer ?
#
loop_
_entity_poly.entity_id
_entity_poly.type
_entity_poly.pdbx_seq_one_letter_code
_entity_poly.pdbx_strand_id
1 'polypeptide(L)'
;MLKNTLGESYFEYWNILERKDFVDVFNMEVCDRTLKFSCDLSKIKENVDVVIISGALQYLPNPIEVLKNVIKMKPQCVLITRTPFWEKKQRLTKQLSWKQESNWKERLSYPFFLMNEKLVMKLFENKYKKLIDFPMTQKMFVTRYKGSVKYRAILFTKL
;
A
#
# COMPACT_ATOMS: atom_id res chain seq x y z
N MET A 1 -3.90 -22.70 1.46
CA MET A 1 -4.68 -21.68 2.19
C MET A 1 -4.30 -20.26 1.75
N LEU A 2 -3.04 -19.84 1.89
CA LEU A 2 -2.61 -18.49 1.49
C LEU A 2 -2.88 -18.15 0.02
N LYS A 3 -2.56 -19.06 -0.90
CA LYS A 3 -2.73 -18.82 -2.32
C LYS A 3 -4.20 -18.79 -2.78
N ASN A 4 -5.06 -19.65 -2.21
CA ASN A 4 -6.52 -19.51 -2.33
C ASN A 4 -6.99 -18.11 -1.90
N THR A 5 -6.47 -17.57 -0.80
CA THR A 5 -6.79 -16.20 -0.34
C THR A 5 -6.26 -15.12 -1.29
N LEU A 6 -5.14 -15.39 -1.95
CA LEU A 6 -4.58 -14.52 -2.99
C LEU A 6 -5.25 -14.72 -4.36
N GLY A 7 -6.26 -15.59 -4.50
CA GLY A 7 -7.00 -15.72 -5.75
C GLY A 7 -6.22 -16.42 -6.86
N GLU A 8 -5.67 -17.60 -6.57
CA GLU A 8 -5.05 -18.50 -7.58
C GLU A 8 -5.90 -18.75 -8.82
N SER A 9 -7.22 -18.59 -8.75
CA SER A 9 -8.12 -18.71 -9.91
C SER A 9 -8.00 -17.56 -10.91
N TYR A 10 -7.33 -16.46 -10.54
CA TYR A 10 -7.25 -15.23 -11.35
C TYR A 10 -5.81 -14.82 -11.67
N PHE A 11 -4.83 -15.28 -10.91
CA PHE A 11 -3.43 -14.87 -11.05
C PHE A 11 -2.50 -16.07 -11.01
N GLU A 12 -1.66 -16.17 -12.04
CA GLU A 12 -0.71 -17.27 -12.19
C GLU A 12 0.52 -17.11 -11.29
N TYR A 13 0.96 -15.87 -11.02
CA TYR A 13 2.17 -15.58 -10.25
C TYR A 13 1.96 -14.39 -9.29
N TRP A 14 2.50 -14.52 -8.09
CA TRP A 14 2.47 -13.51 -7.04
C TRP A 14 3.87 -13.11 -6.61
N ASN A 15 4.10 -11.80 -6.55
CA ASN A 15 5.26 -11.20 -5.90
C ASN A 15 4.79 -10.38 -4.71
N ILE A 16 5.13 -10.82 -3.49
CA ILE A 16 4.80 -10.13 -2.25
C ILE A 16 5.98 -9.28 -1.82
N LEU A 17 5.76 -7.96 -1.72
CA LEU A 17 6.76 -7.03 -1.20
C LEU A 17 6.58 -6.87 0.31
N GLU A 18 7.58 -7.25 1.11
CA GLU A 18 7.49 -7.24 2.57
C GLU A 18 8.85 -6.91 3.22
N ARG A 19 8.88 -6.61 4.52
CA ARG A 19 10.13 -6.38 5.26
C ARG A 19 11.05 -7.61 5.22
N LYS A 20 12.37 -7.37 5.29
CA LYS A 20 13.39 -8.40 5.09
C LYS A 20 13.27 -9.59 6.06
N ASP A 21 12.97 -9.32 7.33
CA ASP A 21 12.77 -10.35 8.35
C ASP A 21 11.66 -11.35 7.97
N PHE A 22 10.55 -10.85 7.45
CA PHE A 22 9.47 -11.70 6.95
C PHE A 22 9.84 -12.40 5.63
N VAL A 23 10.48 -11.70 4.71
CA VAL A 23 10.90 -12.28 3.42
C VAL A 23 11.85 -13.46 3.63
N ASP A 24 12.78 -13.35 4.59
CA ASP A 24 13.72 -14.43 4.91
C ASP A 24 12.97 -15.68 5.41
N VAL A 25 11.99 -15.52 6.30
CA VAL A 25 11.14 -16.63 6.80
C VAL A 25 10.27 -17.20 5.69
N PHE A 26 9.54 -16.36 4.94
CA PHE A 26 8.61 -16.83 3.92
C PHE A 26 9.29 -17.52 2.73
N ASN A 27 10.51 -17.10 2.38
CA ASN A 27 11.27 -17.79 1.35
C ASN A 27 11.81 -19.16 1.82
N MET A 28 11.90 -19.42 3.13
CA MET A 28 12.22 -20.76 3.62
C MET A 28 10.99 -21.67 3.70
N GLU A 29 9.83 -21.11 4.05
CA GLU A 29 8.67 -21.92 4.46
C GLU A 29 7.54 -22.00 3.42
N VAL A 30 7.38 -20.98 2.56
CA VAL A 30 6.13 -20.80 1.79
C VAL A 30 6.34 -20.44 0.32
N CYS A 31 7.53 -19.99 -0.09
CA CYS A 31 7.77 -19.61 -1.47
C CYS A 31 7.80 -20.81 -2.42
N ASP A 32 7.42 -20.58 -3.66
CA ASP A 32 7.59 -21.54 -4.74
C ASP A 32 7.66 -20.84 -6.11
N ARG A 33 7.42 -21.60 -7.18
CA ARG A 33 7.48 -21.09 -8.55
C ARG A 33 6.43 -19.99 -8.82
N THR A 34 5.28 -20.02 -8.14
CA THR A 34 4.17 -19.09 -8.37
C THR A 34 3.97 -18.07 -7.26
N LEU A 35 4.63 -18.24 -6.10
CA LEU A 35 4.58 -17.28 -5.00
C LEU A 35 6.00 -16.93 -4.53
N LYS A 36 6.42 -15.68 -4.79
CA LYS A 36 7.73 -15.15 -4.41
C LYS A 36 7.61 -14.00 -3.43
N PHE A 37 8.61 -13.84 -2.57
CA PHE A 37 8.71 -12.74 -1.61
C PHE A 37 9.96 -11.91 -1.88
N SER A 38 9.80 -10.59 -1.90
CA SER A 38 10.89 -9.63 -2.08
C SER A 38 10.84 -8.53 -1.05
N CYS A 39 12.00 -7.99 -0.68
CA CYS A 39 12.10 -6.79 0.16
C CYS A 39 12.33 -5.51 -0.65
N ASP A 40 12.44 -5.61 -1.97
CA ASP A 40 12.71 -4.50 -2.87
C ASP A 40 11.99 -4.70 -4.22
N LEU A 41 11.30 -3.67 -4.69
CA LEU A 41 10.66 -3.65 -6.01
C LEU A 41 11.68 -3.88 -7.14
N SER A 42 12.92 -3.43 -6.98
CA SER A 42 13.97 -3.57 -8.01
C SER A 42 14.36 -5.02 -8.31
N LYS A 43 14.07 -5.94 -7.38
CA LYS A 43 14.33 -7.38 -7.51
C LYS A 43 13.25 -8.11 -8.31
N ILE A 44 12.08 -7.48 -8.52
CA ILE A 44 11.02 -8.03 -9.37
C ILE A 44 11.44 -7.75 -10.81
N LYS A 45 11.73 -8.82 -11.58
CA LYS A 45 12.24 -8.72 -12.96
C LYS A 45 11.17 -9.07 -13.98
N GLU A 46 10.13 -9.75 -13.54
CA GLU A 46 8.98 -10.15 -14.32
C GLU A 46 8.13 -8.93 -14.72
N ASN A 47 7.42 -9.06 -15.83
CA ASN A 47 6.39 -8.09 -16.17
C ASN A 47 5.25 -8.21 -15.14
N VAL A 48 4.86 -7.08 -14.55
CA VAL A 48 3.81 -7.05 -13.54
C VAL A 48 2.53 -6.51 -14.17
N ASP A 49 1.47 -7.31 -14.18
CA ASP A 49 0.18 -6.89 -14.73
C ASP A 49 -0.59 -6.01 -13.74
N VAL A 50 -0.60 -6.40 -12.46
CA VAL A 50 -1.38 -5.75 -11.42
C VAL A 50 -0.51 -5.47 -10.19
N VAL A 51 -0.57 -4.24 -9.70
CA VAL A 51 0.01 -3.87 -8.40
C VAL A 51 -1.10 -3.53 -7.43
N ILE A 52 -1.08 -4.16 -6.25
CA ILE A 52 -2.03 -3.91 -5.16
C ILE A 52 -1.29 -3.30 -3.97
N ILE A 53 -1.68 -2.10 -3.56
CA ILE A 53 -1.15 -1.42 -2.38
C ILE A 53 -2.29 -1.23 -1.39
N SER A 54 -2.41 -2.15 -0.43
CA SER A 54 -3.55 -2.21 0.47
C SER A 54 -3.21 -1.73 1.88
N GLY A 55 -3.40 -0.44 2.13
CA GLY A 55 -3.22 0.16 3.45
C GLY A 55 -1.79 0.19 3.99
N ALA A 56 -0.80 -0.10 3.13
CA ALA A 56 0.62 -0.07 3.49
C ALA A 56 1.28 1.28 3.19
N LEU A 57 0.79 2.00 2.17
CA LEU A 57 1.49 3.13 1.57
C LEU A 57 1.89 4.21 2.60
N GLN A 58 0.98 4.58 3.50
CA GLN A 58 1.18 5.62 4.50
C GLN A 58 2.23 5.29 5.57
N TYR A 59 2.63 4.02 5.70
CA TYR A 59 3.64 3.58 6.66
C TYR A 59 5.03 3.46 6.04
N LEU A 60 5.14 3.56 4.70
CA LEU A 60 6.43 3.44 4.01
C LEU A 60 7.28 4.70 4.22
N PRO A 61 8.62 4.60 4.36
CA PRO A 61 9.49 5.75 4.58
C PRO A 61 9.42 6.82 3.48
N ASN A 62 9.26 6.40 2.22
CA ASN A 62 9.24 7.28 1.04
C ASN A 62 8.07 6.94 0.11
N PRO A 63 6.81 7.18 0.51
CA PRO A 63 5.64 6.62 -0.17
C PRO A 63 5.49 7.15 -1.61
N ILE A 64 5.89 8.40 -1.86
CA ILE A 64 5.86 9.00 -3.19
C ILE A 64 6.89 8.35 -4.14
N GLU A 65 8.08 8.02 -3.65
CA GLU A 65 9.09 7.35 -4.48
C GLU A 65 8.69 5.90 -4.77
N VAL A 66 8.07 5.21 -3.80
CA VAL A 66 7.48 3.88 -4.02
C VAL A 66 6.44 3.93 -5.14
N LEU A 67 5.51 4.90 -5.11
CA LEU A 67 4.53 5.06 -6.20
C LEU A 67 5.18 5.33 -7.55
N LYS A 68 6.22 6.17 -7.61
CA LYS A 68 6.95 6.40 -8.86
C LYS A 68 7.61 5.12 -9.36
N ASN A 69 8.19 4.31 -8.49
CA ASN A 69 8.82 3.05 -8.87
C ASN A 69 7.78 2.04 -9.37
N VAL A 70 6.62 1.95 -8.72
CA VAL A 70 5.46 1.18 -9.22
C VAL A 70 5.05 1.65 -10.62
N ILE A 71 4.93 2.97 -10.84
CA ILE A 71 4.57 3.53 -12.16
C ILE A 71 5.64 3.22 -13.21
N LYS A 72 6.93 3.21 -12.85
CA LYS A 72 8.05 2.86 -13.76
C LYS A 72 8.01 1.40 -14.20
N MET A 73 7.45 0.50 -13.39
CA MET A 73 7.20 -0.90 -13.79
C MET A 73 6.11 -1.01 -14.87
N LYS A 74 5.35 0.07 -15.09
CA LYS A 74 4.28 0.18 -16.10
C LYS A 74 3.24 -0.95 -16.06
N PRO A 75 2.73 -1.34 -14.87
CA PRO A 75 1.68 -2.36 -14.79
C PRO A 75 0.42 -1.94 -15.54
N GLN A 76 -0.39 -2.91 -15.95
CA GLN A 76 -1.69 -2.65 -16.57
C GLN A 76 -2.66 -2.01 -15.58
N CYS A 77 -2.63 -2.45 -14.32
CA CYS A 77 -3.49 -1.97 -13.26
C CYS A 77 -2.70 -1.63 -11.98
N VAL A 78 -3.08 -0.53 -11.32
CA VAL A 78 -2.63 -0.21 -9.96
C VAL A 78 -3.85 0.02 -9.08
N LEU A 79 -4.01 -0.83 -8.08
CA LEU A 79 -5.09 -0.76 -7.10
C LEU A 79 -4.53 -0.26 -5.77
N ILE A 80 -4.93 0.94 -5.37
CA ILE A 80 -4.58 1.53 -4.07
C ILE A 80 -5.81 1.44 -3.18
N THR A 81 -5.73 0.72 -2.08
CA THR A 81 -6.86 0.55 -1.14
C THR A 81 -6.47 0.92 0.27
N ARG A 82 -7.48 1.16 1.12
CA ARG A 82 -7.31 1.50 2.54
C ARG A 82 -6.27 2.60 2.77
N THR A 83 -6.14 3.52 1.83
CA THR A 83 -5.13 4.57 1.87
C THR A 83 -5.77 5.87 2.37
N PRO A 84 -5.22 6.50 3.42
CA PRO A 84 -5.74 7.74 3.97
C PRO A 84 -5.26 8.95 3.17
N PHE A 85 -6.19 9.63 2.51
CA PHE A 85 -5.90 10.86 1.78
C PHE A 85 -6.16 12.11 2.60
N TRP A 86 -5.25 13.07 2.46
CA TRP A 86 -5.24 14.36 3.11
C TRP A 86 -5.30 15.46 2.05
N GLU A 87 -6.24 16.38 2.22
CA GLU A 87 -6.48 17.46 1.25
C GLU A 87 -5.42 18.58 1.32
N LYS A 88 -4.64 18.66 2.42
CA LYS A 88 -3.57 19.65 2.60
C LYS A 88 -2.20 19.05 2.25
N LYS A 89 -1.13 19.87 2.35
CA LYS A 89 0.25 19.44 2.09
C LYS A 89 0.61 18.16 2.85
N GLN A 90 1.37 17.27 2.20
CA GLN A 90 1.84 16.01 2.78
C GLN A 90 2.64 16.27 4.05
N ARG A 91 2.41 15.45 5.08
CA ARG A 91 3.11 15.55 6.37
C ARG A 91 3.36 14.16 6.95
N LEU A 92 4.52 14.00 7.58
CA LEU A 92 4.78 12.86 8.46
C LEU A 92 4.20 13.17 9.86
N THR A 93 3.43 12.24 10.38
CA THR A 93 2.89 12.26 11.75
C THR A 93 3.09 10.89 12.40
N LYS A 94 2.51 10.69 13.59
CA LYS A 94 2.42 9.40 14.24
C LYS A 94 0.97 8.94 14.27
N GLN A 95 0.71 7.70 13.85
CA GLN A 95 -0.51 7.01 14.22
C GLN A 95 -0.33 6.41 15.60
N LEU A 96 -1.31 6.59 16.46
CA LEU A 96 -1.33 6.02 17.80
C LEU A 96 -2.30 4.87 17.82
N SER A 97 -1.86 3.73 18.34
CA SER A 97 -2.66 2.52 18.48
C SER A 97 -2.54 1.99 19.89
N TRP A 98 -3.60 1.35 20.37
CA TRP A 98 -3.59 0.68 21.66
C TRP A 98 -3.45 -0.81 21.42
N LYS A 99 -2.41 -1.41 21.98
CA LYS A 99 -2.30 -2.86 22.07
C LYS A 99 -2.93 -3.27 23.39
N GLN A 100 -3.95 -4.12 23.32
CA GLN A 100 -4.53 -4.75 24.50
C GLN A 100 -4.16 -6.23 24.46
N GLU A 101 -3.22 -6.62 25.31
CA GLU A 101 -2.93 -8.01 25.62
C GLU A 101 -3.08 -8.17 27.13
N SER A 102 -4.00 -9.03 27.58
CA SER A 102 -4.30 -9.23 29.01
C SER A 102 -4.68 -7.93 29.76
N ASN A 103 -4.24 -7.79 31.02
CA ASN A 103 -4.60 -6.73 31.96
C ASN A 103 -3.85 -5.40 31.71
N TRP A 104 -3.04 -5.31 30.64
CA TRP A 104 -2.16 -4.18 30.39
C TRP A 104 -2.48 -3.52 29.05
N LYS A 105 -2.44 -2.18 29.05
CA LYS A 105 -2.62 -1.34 27.86
C LYS A 105 -1.30 -0.68 27.51
N GLU A 106 -0.72 -1.07 26.38
CA GLU A 106 0.45 -0.40 25.84
C GLU A 106 0.04 0.55 24.71
N ARG A 107 0.60 1.76 24.72
CA ARG A 107 0.41 2.74 23.66
C ARG A 107 1.51 2.60 22.63
N LEU A 108 1.16 2.13 21.45
CA LEU A 108 2.07 2.03 20.32
C LEU A 108 1.97 3.27 19.45
N SER A 109 3.08 3.60 18.78
CA SER A 109 3.11 4.67 17.79
C SER A 109 3.87 4.25 16.55
N TYR A 110 3.30 4.55 15.38
CA TYR A 110 3.89 4.23 14.08
C TYR A 110 4.03 5.49 13.24
N PRO A 111 5.12 5.64 12.45
CA PRO A 111 5.20 6.67 11.43
C PRO A 111 4.00 6.59 10.49
N PHE A 112 3.40 7.73 10.18
CA PHE A 112 2.20 7.77 9.34
C PHE A 112 2.24 9.00 8.46
N PHE A 113 2.22 8.81 7.14
CA PHE A 113 2.12 9.90 6.19
C PHE A 113 0.66 10.30 5.98
N LEU A 114 0.36 11.57 6.25
CA LEU A 114 -0.85 12.23 5.74
C LEU A 114 -0.63 12.45 4.24
N MET A 115 -1.09 11.52 3.41
CA MET A 115 -0.82 11.49 1.97
C MET A 115 -1.53 12.64 1.26
N ASN A 116 -0.81 13.49 0.54
CA ASN A 116 -1.44 14.57 -0.23
C ASN A 116 -2.16 13.99 -1.44
N GLU A 117 -3.48 14.17 -1.50
CA GLU A 117 -4.30 13.60 -2.56
C GLU A 117 -3.90 14.12 -3.95
N LYS A 118 -3.80 15.44 -4.11
CA LYS A 118 -3.49 16.06 -5.40
C LYS A 118 -2.15 15.59 -5.95
N LEU A 119 -1.15 15.46 -5.09
CA LEU A 119 0.19 14.95 -5.43
C LEU A 119 0.11 13.51 -5.92
N VAL A 120 -0.61 12.64 -5.21
CA VAL A 120 -0.78 11.24 -5.63
C VAL A 120 -1.46 11.17 -6.99
N MET A 121 -2.58 11.86 -7.18
CA MET A 121 -3.31 11.87 -8.48
C MET A 121 -2.41 12.35 -9.63
N LYS A 122 -1.62 13.40 -9.38
CA LYS A 122 -0.69 13.96 -10.37
C LYS A 122 0.40 12.98 -10.80
N LEU A 123 0.78 12.00 -9.98
CA LEU A 123 1.77 10.99 -10.39
C LEU A 123 1.23 10.10 -11.53
N PHE A 124 -0.06 9.79 -11.47
CA PHE A 124 -0.78 8.92 -12.42
C PHE A 124 -1.31 9.68 -13.65
N GLU A 125 -1.45 11.00 -13.56
CA GLU A 125 -1.89 11.88 -14.64
C GLU A 125 -1.12 11.62 -15.94
N ASN A 126 -1.84 11.57 -17.07
CA ASN A 126 -1.35 11.28 -18.42
C ASN A 126 -0.63 9.93 -18.62
N LYS A 127 -0.64 9.04 -17.62
CA LYS A 127 -0.05 7.69 -17.69
C LYS A 127 -1.08 6.59 -17.41
N TYR A 128 -2.05 6.90 -16.57
CA TYR A 128 -3.13 6.01 -16.19
C TYR A 128 -4.46 6.76 -16.19
N LYS A 129 -5.53 6.06 -16.58
CA LYS A 129 -6.91 6.45 -16.35
C LYS A 129 -7.35 5.99 -14.96
N LYS A 130 -7.97 6.87 -14.19
CA LYS A 130 -8.66 6.49 -12.95
C LYS A 130 -10.01 5.86 -13.30
N LEU A 131 -10.12 4.55 -13.17
CA LEU A 131 -11.34 3.82 -13.53
C LEU A 131 -12.36 3.80 -12.38
N ILE A 132 -11.86 3.63 -11.16
CA ILE A 132 -12.68 3.52 -9.95
C ILE A 132 -12.11 4.41 -8.86
N ASP A 133 -13.00 5.03 -8.09
CA ASP A 133 -12.65 5.86 -6.95
C ASP A 133 -13.76 5.82 -5.90
N PHE A 134 -13.59 4.95 -4.90
CA PHE A 134 -14.58 4.74 -3.85
C PHE A 134 -14.12 5.34 -2.52
N PRO A 135 -14.93 6.23 -1.91
CA PRO A 135 -14.70 6.61 -0.53
C PRO A 135 -15.01 5.43 0.38
N MET A 136 -14.17 5.20 1.38
CA MET A 136 -14.45 4.28 2.46
C MET A 136 -15.12 5.05 3.61
N THR A 137 -15.99 4.38 4.36
CA THR A 137 -16.71 4.96 5.51
C THR A 137 -15.76 5.40 6.63
N GLN A 138 -14.56 4.82 6.67
CA GLN A 138 -13.54 5.13 7.66
C GLN A 138 -13.00 6.57 7.49
N LYS A 139 -13.17 7.37 8.54
CA LYS A 139 -12.51 8.66 8.72
C LYS A 139 -11.62 8.58 9.95
N MET A 140 -10.42 9.11 9.85
CA MET A 140 -9.50 9.19 10.99
C MET A 140 -9.18 10.65 11.28
N PHE A 141 -9.44 11.08 12.50
CA PHE A 141 -9.16 12.44 12.94
C PHE A 141 -7.67 12.64 13.16
N VAL A 142 -7.18 13.80 12.70
CA VAL A 142 -5.79 14.22 12.83
C VAL A 142 -5.75 15.33 13.88
N THR A 143 -5.42 14.96 15.12
CA THR A 143 -5.42 15.87 16.27
C THR A 143 -4.42 17.02 16.10
N ARG A 144 -3.15 16.69 15.79
CA ARG A 144 -2.05 17.66 15.68
C ARG A 144 -2.27 18.74 14.62
N TYR A 145 -2.93 18.41 13.51
CA TYR A 145 -3.07 19.31 12.35
C TYR A 145 -4.50 19.77 12.05
N LYS A 146 -5.44 19.45 12.95
CA LYS A 146 -6.87 19.79 12.87
C LYS A 146 -7.49 19.39 11.51
N GLY A 147 -8.18 18.25 11.51
CA GLY A 147 -8.95 17.76 10.37
C GLY A 147 -9.12 16.25 10.41
N SER A 148 -9.46 15.65 9.27
CA SER A 148 -9.51 14.20 9.11
C SER A 148 -8.93 13.75 7.78
N VAL A 149 -8.40 12.53 7.76
CA VAL A 149 -8.09 11.82 6.51
C VAL A 149 -9.28 11.00 6.08
N LYS A 150 -9.48 10.90 4.77
CA LYS A 150 -10.53 10.09 4.14
C LYS A 150 -9.88 8.87 3.52
N TYR A 151 -10.31 7.68 3.93
CA TYR A 151 -9.82 6.45 3.33
C TYR A 151 -10.50 6.23 1.98
N ARG A 152 -9.74 5.78 0.99
CA ARG A 152 -10.26 5.51 -0.36
C ARG A 152 -9.70 4.21 -0.93
N ALA A 153 -10.45 3.66 -1.88
CA ALA A 153 -10.01 2.64 -2.81
C ALA A 153 -10.04 3.22 -4.23
N ILE A 154 -8.91 3.15 -4.94
CA ILE A 154 -8.73 3.78 -6.25
C ILE A 154 -8.07 2.77 -7.18
N LEU A 155 -8.69 2.54 -8.34
CA LEU A 155 -8.13 1.72 -9.41
C LEU A 155 -7.69 2.60 -10.56
N PHE A 156 -6.43 2.47 -10.93
CA PHE A 156 -5.82 3.08 -12.10
C PHE A 156 -5.57 2.00 -13.16
N THR A 157 -5.95 2.27 -14.40
CA THR A 157 -5.62 1.43 -15.56
C THR A 157 -4.69 2.20 -16.48
N LYS A 158 -3.68 1.56 -17.03
CA LYS A 158 -2.72 2.19 -17.94
C LYS A 158 -3.43 2.77 -19.17
N LEU A 159 -2.96 3.92 -19.65
CA LEU A 159 -3.43 4.55 -20.90
C LEU A 159 -2.86 3.86 -22.13
#